data_AF-A0A9D7FG74-F1
#
_entry.id   AF-A0A9D7FG74-F1
#
_cell.length_a   1.000
_cell.length_b   1.000
_cell.length_c   1.000
_cell.angle_alpha   90.00
_cell.angle_beta   90.00
_cell.angle_gamma   90.00
#
_symmetry.space_group_name_H-M   'P 1'
#
loop_
_entity.id
_entity.type
_entity.pdbx_description
1 polymer ?
#
loop_
_entity_poly.entity_id
_entity_poly.type
_entity_poly.pdbx_seq_one_letter_code
_entity_poly.pdbx_strand_id
1 'polypeptide(L)'
;MERADSVCAVVFNKETDKYLFVKQFRVGAKKEMIELVAGMVEKDDVSLEDCIIREIAEELGYSVNKDDVRFLYSFYSSPEQVLKRCIYSMWMSTKKFLPVEEFMTKI
;
A
#
# COMPACT_ATOMS: atom_id res chain seq x y z
N MET A 1 -19.81 -12.16 -6.37
CA MET A 1 -19.16 -10.84 -6.39
C MET A 1 -17.66 -11.11 -6.36
N GLU A 2 -17.04 -11.11 -7.53
CA GLU A 2 -15.59 -11.21 -7.68
C GLU A 2 -14.96 -10.05 -6.89
N ARG A 3 -13.99 -10.34 -6.02
CA ARG A 3 -13.21 -9.30 -5.34
C ARG A 3 -11.90 -9.14 -6.11
N ALA A 4 -11.52 -7.90 -6.40
CA ALA A 4 -10.29 -7.57 -7.09
C ALA A 4 -9.05 -8.00 -6.27
N ASP A 5 -7.94 -8.20 -6.97
CA ASP A 5 -6.62 -8.44 -6.36
C ASP A 5 -6.24 -7.28 -5.42
N SER A 6 -5.26 -7.54 -4.55
CA SER A 6 -4.77 -6.53 -3.60
C SER A 6 -3.26 -6.47 -3.59
N VAL A 7 -2.74 -5.29 -3.32
CA VAL A 7 -1.31 -5.03 -3.19
C VAL A 7 -1.01 -4.55 -1.79
N CYS A 8 0.20 -4.83 -1.31
CA CYS A 8 0.72 -4.25 -0.09
C CYS A 8 2.21 -3.93 -0.23
N ALA A 9 2.64 -2.88 0.47
CA ALA A 9 4.02 -2.45 0.47
C ALA A 9 4.61 -2.57 1.87
N VAL A 10 5.83 -3.09 1.92
CA VAL A 10 6.73 -2.74 3.01
C VAL A 10 7.44 -1.47 2.55
N VAL A 11 7.41 -0.42 3.36
CA VAL A 11 7.97 0.88 2.99
C VAL A 11 9.15 1.18 3.90
N PHE A 12 10.33 1.33 3.32
CA PHE A 12 11.54 1.68 4.04
C PHE A 12 11.98 3.09 3.67
N ASN A 13 12.12 3.96 4.67
CA ASN A 13 12.63 5.32 4.50
C ASN A 13 14.13 5.33 4.81
N LYS A 14 14.94 5.47 3.76
CA LYS A 14 16.42 5.46 3.87
C LYS A 14 17.01 6.66 4.59
N GLU A 15 16.33 7.80 4.57
CA GLU A 15 16.82 9.02 5.24
C GLU A 15 16.74 8.90 6.76
N THR A 16 15.69 8.23 7.24
CA THR A 16 15.41 8.07 8.67
C THR A 16 15.77 6.70 9.22
N ASP A 17 16.17 5.76 8.34
CA ASP A 17 16.46 4.35 8.66
C ASP A 17 15.28 3.65 9.37
N LYS A 18 14.06 3.86 8.87
CA LYS A 18 12.81 3.38 9.49
C LYS A 18 11.85 2.75 8.49
N TYR A 19 11.09 1.78 8.98
CA TYR A 19 9.92 1.26 8.28
C TYR A 19 8.70 2.12 8.57
N LEU A 20 7.93 2.41 7.52
CA LEU A 20 6.69 3.17 7.62
C LEU A 20 5.50 2.21 7.64
N PHE A 21 4.55 2.51 8.54
CA PHE A 21 3.32 1.77 8.73
C PHE A 21 2.16 2.75 8.85
N VAL A 22 0.97 2.26 8.56
CA VAL A 22 -0.28 2.99 8.77
C VAL A 22 -0.97 2.47 10.02
N LYS A 23 -1.80 3.32 10.64
CA LYS A 23 -2.69 2.90 11.71
C LYS A 23 -4.12 2.97 11.21
N GLN A 24 -4.81 1.83 11.21
CA GLN A 24 -6.17 1.73 10.68
C GLN A 24 -7.09 1.04 11.70
N PHE A 25 -8.32 1.53 11.83
CA PHE A 25 -9.34 0.87 12.63
C PHE A 25 -10.03 -0.22 11.81
N ARG A 26 -9.88 -1.49 12.20
CA ARG A 26 -10.59 -2.59 11.55
C ARG A 26 -11.87 -2.92 12.31
N VAL A 27 -13.02 -2.71 11.66
CA VAL A 27 -14.34 -3.03 12.23
C VAL A 27 -14.43 -4.49 12.69
N GLY A 28 -13.88 -5.42 11.91
CA GLY A 28 -13.88 -6.85 12.27
C GLY A 28 -13.10 -7.16 13.55
N ALA A 29 -12.03 -6.43 13.83
CA ALA A 29 -11.22 -6.58 15.04
C ALA A 29 -11.64 -5.62 16.17
N LYS A 30 -12.50 -4.63 15.88
CA LYS A 30 -12.96 -3.55 16.77
C LYS A 30 -11.81 -2.81 17.46
N LYS A 31 -10.68 -2.65 16.78
CA LYS A 31 -9.49 -1.97 17.31
C LYS A 31 -8.67 -1.33 16.20
N GLU A 32 -7.83 -0.38 16.59
CA GLU A 32 -6.75 0.12 15.76
C GLU A 32 -5.66 -0.95 15.63
N MET A 33 -5.15 -1.12 14.41
CA MET A 33 -4.04 -2.01 14.11
C MET A 33 -2.96 -1.24 13.36
N ILE A 34 -1.71 -1.62 13.61
CA ILE A 34 -0.57 -1.19 12.81
C ILE A 34 -0.48 -2.13 11.62
N GLU A 35 -0.51 -1.57 10.43
CA GLU A 35 -0.61 -2.32 9.18
C GLU A 35 0.42 -1.83 8.16
N LEU A 36 0.72 -2.68 7.18
CA LEU A 36 1.37 -2.25 5.95
C LEU A 36 0.39 -1.39 5.15
N VAL A 37 0.92 -0.48 4.33
CA VAL A 37 0.12 0.16 3.30
C VAL A 37 -0.40 -0.90 2.36
N ALA A 38 -1.71 -0.90 2.11
CA ALA A 38 -2.32 -1.90 1.27
C ALA A 38 -3.62 -1.40 0.65
N GLY A 39 -3.84 -1.77 -0.62
CA GLY A 39 -5.01 -1.35 -1.37
C GLY A 39 -5.58 -2.46 -2.25
N MET A 40 -6.80 -2.23 -2.72
CA MET A 40 -7.38 -3.03 -3.78
C MET A 40 -6.93 -2.47 -5.13
N VAL A 41 -6.63 -3.37 -6.06
CA VAL A 41 -6.35 -2.99 -7.44
C VAL A 41 -7.64 -2.48 -8.06
N GLU A 42 -7.65 -1.21 -8.45
CA GLU A 42 -8.78 -0.58 -9.12
C GLU A 42 -8.74 -0.84 -10.63
N LYS A 43 -9.86 -0.60 -11.30
CA LYS A 43 -9.95 -0.79 -12.76
C LYS A 43 -9.05 0.16 -13.55
N ASP A 44 -8.78 1.33 -12.99
CA ASP A 44 -7.99 2.38 -13.61
C ASP A 44 -6.48 2.23 -13.31
N ASP A 45 -6.10 1.29 -12.43
CA ASP A 45 -4.70 0.97 -12.17
C ASP A 45 -4.11 0.19 -13.37
N VAL A 46 -3.15 0.81 -14.07
CA VAL A 46 -2.49 0.23 -15.25
C VAL A 46 -1.60 -0.96 -14.88
N SER A 47 -1.08 -0.99 -13.66
CA SER A 47 -0.27 -2.08 -13.11
C SER A 47 -0.40 -2.16 -11.58
N LEU A 48 0.06 -3.27 -11.00
CA LEU A 48 0.09 -3.48 -9.55
C LEU A 48 1.01 -2.46 -8.85
N GLU A 49 2.09 -2.10 -9.52
CA GLU A 49 3.01 -1.04 -9.11
C GLU A 49 2.30 0.30 -9.04
N ASP A 50 1.47 0.64 -10.03
CA ASP A 50 0.74 1.92 -10.04
C ASP A 50 -0.26 1.98 -8.88
N CYS A 51 -0.96 0.87 -8.62
CA CYS A 51 -1.86 0.74 -7.47
C CYS A 51 -1.12 0.99 -6.15
N ILE A 52 0.00 0.31 -5.89
CA ILE A 52 0.69 0.46 -4.61
C ILE A 52 1.35 1.84 -4.46
N ILE A 53 1.82 2.45 -5.54
CA ILE A 53 2.36 3.82 -5.53
C ILE A 53 1.26 4.81 -5.13
N ARG A 54 0.03 4.64 -5.66
CA ARG A 54 -1.13 5.45 -5.29
C ARG A 54 -1.47 5.29 -3.81
N GLU A 55 -1.58 4.06 -3.31
CA GLU A 55 -1.89 3.79 -1.90
C GLU A 55 -0.83 4.35 -0.94
N ILE A 56 0.46 4.30 -1.30
CA ILE A 56 1.53 4.92 -0.50
C ILE A 56 1.36 6.45 -0.43
N ALA A 57 0.96 7.08 -1.53
CA ALA A 57 0.69 8.51 -1.54
C ALA A 57 -0.54 8.86 -0.69
N GLU A 58 -1.62 8.09 -0.81
CA GLU A 58 -2.89 8.33 -0.11
C GLU A 58 -2.80 8.06 1.40
N GLU A 59 -2.17 6.96 1.82
CA GLU A 59 -2.19 6.54 3.22
C GLU A 59 -0.98 7.04 4.05
N LEU A 60 0.19 7.22 3.42
CA LEU A 60 1.40 7.69 4.11
C LEU A 60 1.75 9.14 3.76
N GLY A 61 1.23 9.70 2.66
CA GLY A 61 1.64 11.02 2.19
C GLY A 61 3.05 11.05 1.58
N TYR A 62 3.55 9.92 1.06
CA TYR A 62 4.87 9.83 0.44
C TYR A 62 4.77 9.63 -1.07
N SER A 63 5.64 10.31 -1.82
CA SER A 63 5.86 10.01 -3.24
C SER A 63 7.05 9.07 -3.40
N VAL A 64 6.89 8.12 -4.32
CA VAL A 64 7.85 7.03 -4.54
C VAL A 64 8.11 6.86 -6.05
N ASN A 65 9.35 6.59 -6.44
CA ASN A 65 9.67 6.36 -7.84
C ASN A 65 9.30 4.93 -8.22
N LYS A 66 8.75 4.76 -9.42
CA LYS A 66 8.41 3.43 -9.94
C LYS A 66 9.63 2.50 -10.02
N ASP A 67 10.81 3.02 -10.34
CA ASP A 67 12.06 2.25 -10.40
C ASP A 67 12.53 1.69 -9.06
N ASP A 68 12.03 2.27 -7.96
CA ASP A 68 12.29 1.82 -6.61
C ASP A 68 11.25 0.78 -6.12
N VAL A 69 10.16 0.56 -6.87
CA VAL A 69 9.20 -0.49 -6.54
C VAL A 69 9.73 -1.83 -7.06
N ARG A 70 9.81 -2.83 -6.17
CA ARG A 70 10.32 -4.17 -6.48
C ARG A 70 9.36 -5.22 -6.00
N PHE A 71 8.85 -6.07 -6.88
CA PHE A 71 8.09 -7.25 -6.47
C PHE A 71 8.92 -8.14 -5.53
N LEU A 72 8.32 -8.55 -4.41
CA LEU A 72 8.92 -9.48 -3.46
C LEU A 72 8.30 -10.88 -3.60
N TYR A 73 6.99 -10.99 -3.44
CA TYR A 73 6.30 -12.28 -3.42
C TYR A 73 4.78 -12.12 -3.63
N SER A 74 4.09 -13.22 -3.97
CA SER A 74 2.63 -13.24 -4.05
C SER A 74 2.03 -14.45 -3.36
N PHE A 75 0.95 -14.26 -2.60
CA PHE A 75 0.32 -15.32 -1.81
C PHE A 75 -1.20 -15.14 -1.72
N TYR A 76 -1.90 -16.22 -1.35
CA TYR A 76 -3.32 -16.16 -1.01
C TYR A 76 -3.49 -15.83 0.47
N SER A 77 -4.30 -14.82 0.79
CA SER A 77 -4.49 -14.37 2.18
C SER A 77 -5.20 -15.39 3.07
N SER A 78 -5.91 -16.35 2.48
CA SER A 78 -6.52 -17.49 3.17
C SER A 78 -6.71 -18.66 2.19
N PRO A 79 -6.51 -19.93 2.63
CA PRO A 79 -6.70 -21.11 1.78
C PRO A 79 -8.09 -21.21 1.16
N GLU A 80 -9.11 -20.68 1.85
CA GLU A 80 -10.51 -20.71 1.38
C GLU A 80 -10.82 -19.57 0.39
N GLN A 81 -9.97 -18.56 0.31
CA GLN A 81 -10.15 -17.39 -0.55
C GLN A 81 -9.43 -17.60 -1.88
N VAL A 82 -10.05 -18.38 -2.75
CA VAL A 82 -9.55 -18.79 -4.09
C VAL A 82 -9.20 -17.61 -5.01
N LEU A 83 -9.65 -16.38 -4.69
CA LEU A 83 -9.60 -15.21 -5.57
C LEU A 83 -8.67 -14.07 -5.12
N LYS A 84 -7.96 -14.18 -3.99
CA LYS A 84 -7.19 -13.03 -3.46
C LYS A 84 -5.70 -13.25 -3.59
N ARG A 85 -5.08 -12.72 -4.64
CA ARG A 85 -3.62 -12.63 -4.71
C ARG A 85 -3.19 -11.35 -4.00
N CYS A 86 -2.48 -11.48 -2.89
CA CYS A 86 -1.78 -10.38 -2.26
C CYS A 86 -0.36 -10.34 -2.82
N ILE A 87 0.03 -9.20 -3.37
CA ILE A 87 1.35 -9.00 -3.96
C ILE A 87 2.15 -8.06 -3.06
N TYR A 88 3.33 -8.51 -2.64
CA TYR A 88 4.30 -7.75 -1.89
C TYR A 88 5.24 -7.03 -2.85
N SER A 89 5.51 -5.75 -2.60
CA SER A 89 6.65 -5.06 -3.20
C SER A 89 7.45 -4.24 -2.16
N MET A 90 8.79 -4.15 -2.30
CA MET A 90 9.63 -3.17 -1.60
C MET A 90 11.05 -3.04 -2.21
N TRP A 91 11.46 -1.80 -2.54
CA TRP A 91 12.62 -1.12 -1.92
C TRP A 91 12.68 0.39 -2.27
N MET A 92 12.16 1.28 -1.42
CA MET A 92 12.02 2.70 -1.79
C MET A 92 13.07 3.67 -1.28
N SER A 93 13.50 4.59 -2.15
CA SER A 93 14.18 5.84 -1.80
C SER A 93 13.15 6.97 -1.83
N THR A 94 12.54 7.29 -0.70
CA THR A 94 11.60 8.43 -0.64
C THR A 94 12.36 9.74 -0.80
N LYS A 95 11.86 10.68 -1.61
CA LYS A 95 12.48 12.03 -1.78
C LYS A 95 11.67 13.19 -1.20
N LYS A 96 10.45 12.98 -0.69
CA LYS A 96 9.69 14.06 -0.04
C LYS A 96 8.43 13.55 0.66
N PHE A 97 8.13 14.16 1.81
CA PHE A 97 6.79 14.18 2.40
C PHE A 97 5.91 15.13 1.59
N LEU A 98 4.73 14.68 1.14
CA LEU A 98 3.74 15.55 0.51
C LEU A 98 2.92 16.23 1.63
N PRO A 99 2.80 17.57 1.64
CA PRO A 99 2.07 18.27 2.70
C PRO A 99 0.59 17.85 2.71
N VAL A 100 0.06 17.62 3.92
CA VAL A 100 -1.31 17.13 4.20
C VAL A 100 -2.41 17.97 3.53
N GLU A 101 -2.13 19.24 3.24
CA GLU A 101 -3.04 20.20 2.62
C GLU A 101 -3.44 19.85 1.17
N GLU A 102 -2.63 19.07 0.44
CA GLU A 102 -2.97 18.64 -0.93
C GLU A 102 -4.00 17.49 -0.99
N PHE A 103 -4.32 16.83 0.14
CA PHE A 103 -5.10 15.59 0.15
C PHE A 103 -6.55 15.72 0.64
N MET A 104 -6.93 16.86 1.22
CA MET A 104 -8.26 17.06 1.85
C MET A 104 -9.43 17.27 0.86
N THR A 105 -9.31 16.87 -0.41
CA THR A 105 -10.40 17.06 -1.39
C THR A 105 -11.32 15.84 -1.55
N LYS A 106 -11.07 14.71 -0.88
CA LYS A 106 -11.99 13.56 -0.90
C LYS A 106 -12.02 12.82 0.44
N ILE A 107 -12.77 13.37 1.39
CA ILE A 107 -13.43 12.59 2.46
C ILE A 107 -14.90 13.01 2.49
#